data_AF-A0A2W2EUZ4-F1
#
_entry.id   AF-A0A2W2EUZ4-F1
#
_cell.length_a   1.000
_cell.length_b   1.000
_cell.length_c   1.000
_cell.angle_alpha   90.00
_cell.angle_beta   90.00
_cell.angle_gamma   90.00
#
_symmetry.space_group_name_H-M   'P 1'
#
loop_
_entity.id
_entity.type
_entity.pdbx_description
1 polymer ?
#
loop_
_entity_poly.entity_id
_entity_poly.type
_entity_poly.pdbx_seq_one_letter_code
_entity_poly.pdbx_strand_id
1 'polypeptide(L)'
;MDAISSLSRPYVYVWIEGAYGTETVQLAFTGVGVKPTEDDWRAAEWNTASITREGAEARVLVGPGSPNELPVGTYDVWARVTAPVEQPVMLAGQLPIV
;
A
#
# COMPACT_ATOMS: atom_id res chain seq x y z
N MET A 1 0.06 -4.64 10.63
CA MET A 1 -0.51 -3.27 10.69
C MET A 1 -1.62 -3.28 11.72
N ASP A 2 -2.01 -2.11 12.23
CA ASP A 2 -3.16 -2.01 13.14
C ASP A 2 -4.47 -2.24 12.38
N ALA A 3 -5.49 -2.72 13.08
CA ALA A 3 -6.81 -2.94 12.51
C ALA A 3 -7.48 -1.61 12.15
N ILE A 4 -8.13 -1.55 10.99
CA ILE A 4 -8.84 -0.37 10.50
C ILE A 4 -10.33 -0.65 10.54
N SER A 5 -11.11 0.29 11.10
CA SER A 5 -12.56 0.19 11.03
C SER A 5 -13.05 0.35 9.60
N SER A 6 -13.95 -0.51 9.18
CA SER A 6 -14.72 -0.41 7.94
C SER A 6 -15.53 0.89 7.82
N LEU A 7 -15.73 1.63 8.91
CA LEU A 7 -16.42 2.93 8.93
C LEU A 7 -15.47 4.14 8.88
N SER A 8 -14.16 3.92 8.96
CA SER A 8 -13.16 4.99 8.94
C SER A 8 -12.41 5.05 7.62
N ARG A 9 -11.76 6.19 7.36
CA ARG A 9 -10.97 6.45 6.15
C ARG A 9 -9.52 6.83 6.47
N PRO A 10 -8.74 5.95 7.12
CA PRO A 10 -7.34 6.23 7.43
C PRO A 10 -6.45 6.08 6.19
N TYR A 11 -5.25 6.63 6.31
CA TYR A 11 -4.13 6.25 5.44
C TYR A 11 -3.52 4.95 5.94
N VAL A 12 -3.33 4.00 5.03
CA VAL A 12 -2.44 2.86 5.23
C VAL A 12 -1.04 3.30 4.84
N TYR A 13 -0.07 3.09 5.72
CA TYR A 13 1.34 3.44 5.49
C TYR A 13 2.16 2.16 5.28
N VAL A 14 3.06 2.20 4.30
CA VAL A 14 3.97 1.11 3.95
C VAL A 14 5.38 1.68 3.82
N TRP A 15 6.28 1.27 4.71
CA TRP A 15 7.71 1.60 4.57
C TRP A 15 8.32 0.79 3.43
N ILE A 16 9.03 1.48 2.53
CA ILE A 16 9.75 0.86 1.41
C ILE A 16 11.23 1.22 1.54
N GLU A 17 12.02 0.20 1.85
CA GLU A 17 13.47 0.33 1.98
C GLU A 17 14.11 0.66 0.63
N GLY A 18 15.05 1.60 0.63
CA GLY A 18 15.80 2.03 -0.55
C GLY A 18 15.01 2.89 -1.56
N ALA A 19 13.73 3.18 -1.33
CA ALA A 19 12.97 4.08 -2.19
C ALA A 19 13.40 5.54 -2.01
N TYR A 20 13.53 6.27 -3.12
CA TYR A 20 13.85 7.70 -3.10
C TYR A 20 12.62 8.60 -2.89
N GLY A 21 11.41 8.04 -2.95
CA GLY A 21 10.16 8.78 -2.78
C GLY A 21 9.79 9.64 -3.99
N THR A 22 10.37 9.33 -5.16
CA THR A 22 10.12 10.05 -6.44
C THR A 22 9.60 9.13 -7.53
N GLU A 23 9.71 7.82 -7.31
CA GLU A 23 9.26 6.76 -8.19
C GLU A 23 7.73 6.66 -8.19
N THR A 24 7.18 6.01 -9.21
CA THR A 24 5.75 5.68 -9.17
C THR A 24 5.53 4.55 -8.19
N VAL A 25 4.65 4.75 -7.20
CA VAL A 25 4.29 3.73 -6.21
C VAL A 25 2.81 3.37 -6.30
N GLN A 26 2.55 2.07 -6.19
CA GLN A 26 1.21 1.51 -6.16
C GLN A 26 1.10 0.52 -5.01
N LEU A 27 -0.09 0.43 -4.44
CA LEU A 27 -0.44 -0.55 -3.43
C LEU A 27 -1.56 -1.45 -3.94
N ALA A 28 -1.54 -2.72 -3.55
CA ALA A 28 -2.62 -3.67 -3.83
C ALA A 28 -3.06 -4.34 -2.52
N PHE A 29 -4.34 -4.71 -2.46
CA PHE A 29 -4.96 -5.36 -1.32
C PHE A 29 -5.62 -6.65 -1.80
N THR A 30 -5.06 -7.78 -1.41
CA THR A 30 -5.52 -9.10 -1.85
C THR A 30 -5.96 -9.95 -0.68
N GLY A 31 -6.65 -11.06 -0.95
CA GLY A 31 -6.84 -12.09 0.08
C GLY A 31 -5.50 -12.62 0.58
N VAL A 32 -5.47 -13.11 1.81
CA VAL A 32 -4.26 -13.69 2.43
C VAL A 32 -3.68 -14.81 1.56
N GLY A 33 -2.40 -14.70 1.22
CA GLY A 33 -1.66 -15.65 0.38
C GLY A 33 -1.92 -15.52 -1.12
N VAL A 34 -2.77 -14.57 -1.54
CA VAL A 34 -3.08 -14.32 -2.96
C VAL A 34 -2.15 -13.23 -3.49
N LYS A 35 -1.48 -13.51 -4.61
CA LYS A 35 -0.67 -12.51 -5.31
C LYS A 35 -1.57 -11.55 -6.12
N PRO A 36 -1.21 -10.26 -6.20
CA PRO A 36 -1.96 -9.28 -7.00
C PRO A 36 -1.81 -9.55 -8.50
N THR A 37 -2.88 -9.26 -9.22
CA THR A 37 -2.97 -9.16 -10.68
C THR A 37 -2.88 -7.68 -11.09
N GLU A 38 -2.81 -7.40 -12.40
CA GLU A 38 -2.65 -6.02 -12.87
C GLU A 38 -3.81 -5.09 -12.46
N ASP A 39 -5.02 -5.62 -12.32
CA ASP A 39 -6.20 -4.84 -11.95
C ASP A 39 -6.27 -4.51 -10.44
N ASP A 40 -5.44 -5.15 -9.62
CA ASP A 40 -5.42 -4.94 -8.16
C ASP A 40 -4.63 -3.69 -7.75
N TRP A 41 -3.78 -3.17 -8.63
CA TRP A 41 -2.85 -2.09 -8.31
C TRP A 41 -3.53 -0.73 -8.30
N ARG A 42 -3.48 -0.08 -7.14
CA ARG A 42 -4.04 1.24 -6.88
C ARG A 42 -2.91 2.25 -6.75
N ALA A 43 -3.10 3.45 -7.30
CA ALA A 43 -2.14 4.52 -7.13
C ALA A 43 -1.97 4.88 -5.65
N ALA A 44 -0.73 5.02 -5.21
CA ALA A 44 -0.36 5.45 -3.87
C ALA A 44 0.54 6.70 -3.96
N GLU A 45 0.72 7.37 -2.83
CA GLU A 45 1.53 8.58 -2.73
C GLU A 45 2.66 8.39 -1.74
N TRP A 46 3.79 9.05 -1.95
CA TRP A 46 4.84 9.10 -0.94
C TRP A 46 4.50 10.10 0.16
N ASN A 47 4.73 9.71 1.41
CA ASN A 47 4.78 10.63 2.53
C ASN A 47 6.11 11.39 2.49
N THR A 48 6.10 12.60 1.92
CA THR A 48 7.32 13.39 1.70
C THR A 48 8.09 13.71 2.99
N ALA A 49 7.40 13.75 4.14
CA ALA A 49 8.02 13.96 5.44
C ALA A 49 8.79 12.73 5.97
N SER A 50 8.57 11.55 5.39
CA SER A 50 9.21 10.29 5.78
C SER A 50 10.44 9.93 4.94
N ILE A 51 10.73 10.70 3.88
CA ILE A 51 11.81 10.37 2.95
C ILE A 51 13.15 10.52 3.65
N THR A 52 13.92 9.44 3.66
CA THR A 52 15.28 9.38 4.17
C THR A 52 16.19 8.69 3.17
N ARG A 53 17.50 8.65 3.46
CA ARG A 53 18.46 7.85 2.67
C ARG A 53 18.19 6.34 2.73
N GLU A 54 17.40 5.87 3.70
CA GLU A 54 17.15 4.45 3.97
C GLU A 54 15.83 3.98 3.33
N GLY A 55 14.98 4.90 2.89
CA GLY A 55 13.68 4.60 2.31
C GLY A 55 12.66 5.71 2.52
N ALA A 56 11.43 5.41 2.15
CA ALA A 56 10.28 6.30 2.29
C ALA A 56 9.00 5.51 2.57
N GLU A 57 8.02 6.16 3.21
CA GLU A 57 6.69 5.59 3.38
C GLU A 57 5.80 5.92 2.18
N ALA A 58 5.24 4.89 1.56
CA ALA A 58 4.09 5.02 0.67
C ALA A 58 2.80 5.01 1.48
N ARG A 59 1.79 5.75 1.04
CA ARG A 59 0.47 5.79 1.66
C ARG A 59 -0.66 5.76 0.66
N VAL A 60 -1.77 5.16 1.06
CA VAL A 60 -3.03 5.22 0.31
C VAL A 60 -4.20 5.31 1.28
N LEU A 61 -5.24 6.05 0.90
CA LEU A 61 -6.47 6.14 1.66
C LEU A 61 -7.28 4.85 1.49
N VAL A 62 -7.66 4.19 2.58
CA VAL A 62 -8.50 2.97 2.59
C VAL A 62 -9.75 3.27 3.40
N GLY A 63 -10.91 2.84 2.90
CA GLY A 63 -12.19 2.98 3.60
C GLY A 63 -13.33 3.57 2.75
N PRO A 64 -14.51 3.85 3.36
CA PRO A 64 -15.73 4.18 2.65
C PRO A 64 -15.64 5.36 1.68
N GLY A 65 -16.23 5.21 0.50
CA GLY A 65 -16.26 6.28 -0.50
C GLY A 65 -14.89 6.59 -1.12
N SER A 66 -13.91 5.70 -0.93
CA SER A 66 -12.64 5.72 -1.66
C SER A 66 -12.61 4.61 -2.72
N PRO A 67 -11.75 4.71 -3.75
CA PRO A 67 -11.52 3.59 -4.67
C PRO A 67 -10.97 2.31 -4.00
N ASN A 68 -10.55 2.41 -2.74
CA ASN A 68 -9.96 1.34 -1.93
C ASN A 68 -10.86 0.99 -0.74
N GLU A 69 -12.17 1.01 -0.95
CA GLU A 69 -13.13 0.51 0.03
C GLU A 69 -13.05 -1.02 0.06
N LEU A 70 -12.61 -1.57 1.20
CA LEU A 70 -12.44 -3.00 1.42
C LEU A 70 -13.53 -3.50 2.37
N PRO A 71 -14.23 -4.60 2.05
CA PRO A 71 -15.12 -5.28 3.00
C PRO A 71 -14.37 -5.73 4.25
N VAL A 72 -15.10 -5.97 5.34
CA VAL A 72 -14.56 -6.59 6.56
C VAL A 72 -13.82 -7.90 6.22
N GLY A 73 -12.60 -8.04 6.71
CA GLY A 73 -11.71 -9.15 6.35
C GLY A 73 -10.25 -8.85 6.66
N THR A 74 -9.36 -9.78 6.34
CA THR A 74 -7.91 -9.57 6.42
C THR A 74 -7.31 -9.62 5.03
N TYR A 75 -6.50 -8.62 4.70
CA TYR A 75 -5.91 -8.46 3.38
C TYR A 75 -4.39 -8.45 3.48
N ASP A 76 -3.74 -9.11 2.54
CA ASP A 76 -2.32 -8.91 2.28
C ASP A 76 -2.15 -7.59 1.54
N VAL A 77 -1.25 -6.74 2.05
CA VAL A 77 -0.89 -5.46 1.45
C VAL A 77 0.38 -5.64 0.67
N TRP A 78 0.33 -5.33 -0.62
CA TRP A 78 1.47 -5.38 -1.52
C TRP A 78 1.87 -3.98 -1.93
N ALA A 79 3.18 -3.77 -2.10
CA ALA A 79 3.72 -2.58 -2.71
C ALA A 79 4.43 -2.91 -4.02
N ARG A 80 4.21 -2.04 -5.01
CA ARG A 80 4.90 -2.05 -6.29
C ARG A 80 5.51 -0.68 -6.52
N VAL A 81 6.82 -0.64 -6.70
CA VAL A 81 7.54 0.58 -7.08
C VAL A 81 8.01 0.41 -8.51
N THR A 82 7.77 1.40 -9.35
CA THR A 82 8.21 1.39 -10.75
C THR A 82 9.36 2.38 -10.90
N ALA A 83 10.57 1.83 -11.02
CA ALA A 83 11.80 2.56 -11.32
C ALA A 83 12.14 2.42 -12.83
N PRO A 84 13.10 3.18 -13.36
CA PRO A 84 13.39 3.17 -14.81
C PRO A 84 13.79 1.80 -15.39
N VAL A 85 14.38 0.92 -14.57
CA VAL A 85 14.92 -0.38 -15.02
C VAL A 85 14.20 -1.56 -14.38
N GLU A 86 13.62 -1.37 -13.19
CA GLU A 86 13.07 -2.45 -12.38
C GLU A 86 11.71 -2.08 -11.80
N GLN A 87 10.89 -3.11 -11.54
CA GLN A 87 9.58 -2.97 -10.92
C GLN A 87 9.43 -3.97 -9.77
N PRO A 88 10.10 -3.73 -8.62
CA PRO A 88 9.97 -4.61 -7.47
C PRO A 88 8.53 -4.68 -6.96
N VAL A 89 8.11 -5.90 -6.63
CA VAL A 89 6.83 -6.21 -5.99
C VAL A 89 7.12 -6.90 -4.66
N MET A 90 6.59 -6.36 -3.57
CA MET A 90 6.87 -6.81 -2.21
C MET A 90 5.60 -6.92 -1.37
N LEU A 91 5.56 -7.94 -0.50
CA LEU A 91 4.52 -8.05 0.53
C LEU A 91 4.90 -7.14 1.70
N ALA A 92 4.08 -6.13 1.97
CA ALA A 92 4.31 -5.14 3.02
C ALA A 92 3.76 -5.55 4.39
N GLY A 93 2.80 -6.48 4.41
CA GLY A 93 2.21 -7.00 5.64
C GLY A 93 0.72 -7.25 5.49
N GLN A 94 0.05 -7.46 6.62
CA GLN A 94 -1.38 -7.75 6.67
C GLN A 94 -2.17 -6.61 7.30
N LEU A 95 -3.32 -6.32 6.71
CA LEU A 95 -4.26 -5.30 7.10
C LEU A 95 -5.62 -5.92 7.49
N PRO A 96 -5.96 -5.95 8.78
CA PRO A 96 -7.30 -6.30 9.24
C PRO A 96 -8.27 -5.12 9.05
N ILE A 97 -9.40 -5.35 8.41
CA ILE A 97 -10.55 -4.45 8.33
C ILE A 97 -11.68 -5.00 9.22
N VAL A 98 -12.15 -4.20 10.19
CA VAL A 98 -13.09 -4.61 11.26
C VAL A 98 -14.36 -3.75 11.36
#